data_AF-A0A956DSB2-F1
#
_entry.id   AF-A0A956DSB2-F1
#
_cell.length_a   1.000
_cell.length_b   1.000
_cell.length_c   1.000
_cell.angle_alpha   90.00
_cell.angle_beta   90.00
_cell.angle_gamma   90.00
#
_symmetry.space_group_name_H-M   'P 1'
#
loop_
_entity.id
_entity.type
_entity.pdbx_description
1 polymer ?
#
loop_
_entity_poly.entity_id
_entity_poly.type
_entity_poly.pdbx_seq_one_letter_code
_entity_poly.pdbx_strand_id
1 'polypeptide(L)'
;MVTWFEQLFGFAERSYEETQARFELEGETLRSTANDRTFAVGRFATPPLAELRAEAHGLRPGRLRLRHVVIGDVLELHALPENEGALFQAASQLNCLEFAGPGEVPEDGITQYDDDPTQGPACALAAAAATVVRNYFVEVDGERGQRRDRQLNNLAALQAALGPAGRLVEVRNGYTFSDAPRLRELNAELAHHDREALMGHLAIGLHCDVGVTFARRFVEPVEPRRVSQAYCSALSCGYTGGGKELWAPLATLVLEAAYEATLWAAVLDAARDRGSGKVWLTALGGGAFGNDLGWIAGAMSRAVTLARDRDLEVNVAHYRRLDPIIGSVA
;
A
#
# COMPACT_ATOMS: atom_id res chain seq x y z
N MET A 1 -2.49 9.94 -28.59
CA MET A 1 -3.56 10.11 -27.59
C MET A 1 -2.90 10.77 -26.39
N VAL A 2 -3.52 11.76 -25.76
CA VAL A 2 -2.95 12.42 -24.56
C VAL A 2 -3.00 11.43 -23.40
N THR A 3 -1.90 11.24 -22.68
CA THR A 3 -1.86 10.32 -21.52
C THR A 3 -2.58 10.94 -20.33
N TRP A 4 -2.97 10.14 -19.34
CA TRP A 4 -3.56 10.68 -18.11
C TRP A 4 -2.61 11.65 -17.40
N PHE A 5 -1.30 11.37 -17.45
CA PHE A 5 -0.27 12.19 -16.85
C PHE A 5 -0.20 13.56 -17.53
N GLU A 6 -0.17 13.59 -18.87
CA GLU A 6 -0.14 14.83 -19.63
C GLU A 6 -1.43 15.64 -19.46
N GLN A 7 -2.59 14.98 -19.40
CA GLN A 7 -3.88 15.63 -19.11
C GLN A 7 -3.85 16.36 -17.76
N LEU A 8 -3.30 15.71 -16.73
CA LEU A 8 -3.32 16.23 -15.38
C LEU A 8 -2.29 17.34 -15.17
N PHE A 9 -1.05 17.07 -15.60
CA PHE A 9 0.11 17.92 -15.28
C PHE A 9 0.51 18.88 -16.39
N GLY A 10 -0.07 18.75 -17.60
CA GLY A 10 0.17 19.67 -18.72
C GLY A 10 1.47 19.42 -19.48
N PHE A 11 2.13 18.28 -19.27
CA PHE A 11 3.30 17.86 -20.02
C PHE A 11 3.41 16.33 -20.06
N ALA A 12 3.95 15.78 -21.14
CA ALA A 12 4.25 14.35 -21.21
C ALA A 12 5.41 13.99 -20.27
N GLU A 13 5.30 12.85 -19.58
CA GLU A 13 6.38 12.28 -18.76
C GLU A 13 7.58 11.92 -19.65
N ARG A 14 8.79 12.27 -19.20
CA ARG A 14 10.05 12.08 -19.95
C ARG A 14 11.09 11.42 -19.06
N SER A 15 12.37 11.78 -19.20
CA SER A 15 13.40 11.34 -18.27
C SER A 15 13.03 11.71 -16.84
N TYR A 16 13.56 10.94 -15.89
CA TYR A 16 13.26 11.11 -14.48
C TYR A 16 13.56 12.54 -14.00
N GLU A 17 14.72 13.09 -14.37
CA GLU A 17 15.16 14.43 -13.98
C GLU A 17 14.31 15.54 -14.62
N GLU A 18 13.98 15.41 -15.91
CA GLU A 18 13.12 16.39 -16.59
C GLU A 18 11.70 16.40 -16.01
N THR A 19 11.19 15.22 -15.65
CA THR A 19 9.87 15.08 -15.04
C THR A 19 9.86 15.65 -13.62
N GLN A 20 10.83 15.27 -12.78
CA GLN A 20 10.95 15.75 -11.41
C GLN A 20 11.11 17.28 -11.36
N ALA A 21 11.90 17.88 -12.26
CA ALA A 21 12.13 19.33 -12.32
C ALA A 21 10.89 20.15 -12.73
N ARG A 22 9.84 19.51 -13.27
CA ARG A 22 8.57 20.16 -13.61
C ARG A 22 7.56 20.17 -12.46
N PHE A 23 7.95 19.63 -11.31
CA PHE A 23 7.16 19.67 -10.10
C PHE A 23 7.86 20.42 -8.98
N GLU A 24 7.09 21.20 -8.23
CA GLU A 24 7.52 21.83 -6.99
C GLU A 24 6.68 21.28 -5.86
N LEU A 25 7.35 20.68 -4.87
CA LEU A 25 6.70 20.16 -3.66
C LEU A 25 6.98 21.12 -2.50
N GLU A 26 5.92 21.74 -1.99
CA GLU A 26 5.95 22.64 -0.82
C GLU A 26 4.99 22.12 0.25
N GLY A 27 5.54 21.54 1.31
CA GLY A 27 4.75 20.88 2.36
C GLY A 27 3.88 19.77 1.76
N GLU A 28 2.56 19.95 1.84
CA GLU A 28 1.55 18.98 1.40
C GLU A 28 0.91 19.37 0.05
N THR A 29 1.54 20.29 -0.69
CA THR A 29 1.07 20.78 -1.99
C THR A 29 2.11 20.52 -3.07
N LEU A 30 1.69 19.86 -4.14
CA LEU A 30 2.49 19.67 -5.36
C LEU A 30 1.99 20.64 -6.42
N ARG A 31 2.89 21.43 -7.02
CA ARG A 31 2.60 22.31 -8.15
C ARG A 31 3.24 21.77 -9.42
N SER A 32 2.48 21.67 -10.51
CA SER A 32 3.06 21.48 -11.85
C SER A 32 3.45 22.83 -12.42
N THR A 33 4.72 22.98 -12.83
CA THR A 33 5.22 24.23 -13.43
C THR A 33 4.79 24.40 -14.89
N ALA A 34 4.23 23.37 -15.52
CA ALA A 34 3.80 23.42 -16.91
C ALA A 34 2.42 24.04 -17.10
N ASN A 35 1.54 23.93 -16.10
CA ASN A 35 0.15 24.42 -16.18
C ASN A 35 -0.32 25.15 -14.90
N ASP A 36 0.58 25.42 -13.95
CA ASP A 36 0.35 26.09 -12.67
C ASP A 36 -0.71 25.44 -11.75
N ARG A 37 -1.16 24.23 -12.08
CA ARG A 37 -2.11 23.49 -11.23
C ARG A 37 -1.42 23.03 -9.96
N THR A 38 -2.18 23.07 -8.86
CA THR A 38 -1.75 22.59 -7.56
C THR A 38 -2.60 21.40 -7.13
N PHE A 39 -1.98 20.49 -6.39
CA PHE A 39 -2.59 19.24 -5.94
C PHE A 39 -2.29 19.06 -4.46
N ALA A 40 -3.32 18.71 -3.70
CA ALA A 40 -3.17 18.26 -2.33
C ALA A 40 -2.54 16.86 -2.34
N VAL A 41 -1.31 16.76 -1.87
CA VAL A 41 -0.59 15.49 -1.82
C VAL A 41 -0.46 14.94 -0.41
N GLY A 42 -0.82 15.70 0.62
CA GLY A 42 -0.85 15.18 1.99
C GLY A 42 0.53 14.80 2.52
N ARG A 43 0.58 13.85 3.45
CA ARG A 43 1.81 13.41 4.13
C ARG A 43 2.07 11.93 3.92
N PHE A 44 3.29 11.60 3.54
CA PHE A 44 3.74 10.22 3.39
C PHE A 44 4.71 9.83 4.51
N ALA A 45 4.56 8.62 5.05
CA ALA A 45 5.48 7.99 5.98
C ALA A 45 5.50 6.46 5.81
N THR A 46 6.49 5.80 6.39
CA THR A 46 6.59 4.32 6.41
C THR A 46 6.60 3.76 7.84
N PRO A 47 5.52 3.94 8.63
CA PRO A 47 5.52 3.55 10.04
C PRO A 47 5.60 2.03 10.20
N PRO A 48 6.43 1.51 11.13
CA PRO A 48 6.42 0.10 11.51
C PRO A 48 5.18 -0.23 12.33
N LEU A 49 4.72 -1.48 12.27
CA LEU A 49 3.55 -1.95 13.02
C LEU A 49 3.70 -1.72 14.53
N ALA A 50 4.89 -1.88 15.09
CA ALA A 50 5.13 -1.66 16.52
C ALA A 50 4.80 -0.22 16.97
N GLU A 51 5.11 0.77 16.14
CA GLU A 51 4.78 2.19 16.40
C GLU A 51 3.27 2.40 16.36
N LEU A 52 2.61 1.88 15.31
CA LEU A 52 1.16 1.99 15.17
C LEU A 52 0.41 1.32 16.34
N ARG A 53 0.87 0.16 16.81
CA ARG A 53 0.33 -0.52 18.00
C ARG A 53 0.45 0.35 19.24
N ALA A 54 1.64 0.91 19.47
CA ALA A 54 1.92 1.72 20.65
C ALA A 54 1.07 3.00 20.67
N GLU A 55 0.98 3.70 19.54
CA GLU A 55 0.22 4.95 19.45
C GLU A 55 -1.29 4.72 19.47
N ALA A 56 -1.80 3.66 18.83
CA ALA A 56 -3.24 3.40 18.77
C ALA A 56 -3.82 2.88 20.09
N HIS A 57 -2.95 2.53 21.06
CA HIS A 57 -3.34 1.90 22.30
C HIS A 57 -4.38 2.74 23.06
N GLY A 58 -5.54 2.13 23.33
CA GLY A 58 -6.63 2.76 24.09
C GLY A 58 -7.46 3.80 23.33
N LEU A 59 -7.11 4.12 22.08
CA LEU A 59 -7.85 5.09 21.29
C LEU A 59 -9.13 4.52 20.68
N ARG A 60 -10.08 5.42 20.39
CA ARG A 60 -11.35 5.14 19.69
C ARG A 60 -12.11 3.92 20.28
N PRO A 61 -12.34 3.84 21.60
CA PRO A 61 -13.11 2.72 22.16
C PRO A 61 -14.50 2.68 21.53
N GLY A 62 -14.95 1.50 21.13
CA GLY A 62 -16.23 1.34 20.46
C GLY A 62 -16.45 -0.07 19.95
N ARG A 63 -17.12 -0.19 18.80
CA ARG A 63 -17.34 -1.49 18.16
C ARG A 63 -17.13 -1.38 16.65
N LEU A 64 -16.30 -2.29 16.14
CA LEU A 64 -16.03 -2.40 14.72
C LEU A 64 -17.28 -2.90 13.98
N ARG A 65 -17.60 -2.26 12.86
CA ARG A 65 -18.65 -2.66 11.93
C ARG A 65 -18.02 -3.24 10.67
N LEU A 66 -18.17 -4.54 10.46
CA LEU A 66 -17.64 -5.24 9.28
C LEU A 66 -18.71 -5.36 8.20
N ARG A 67 -18.35 -5.09 6.95
CA ARG A 67 -19.20 -5.27 5.77
C ARG A 67 -18.41 -5.90 4.63
N HIS A 68 -19.05 -6.77 3.86
CA HIS A 68 -18.52 -7.25 2.60
C HIS A 68 -19.21 -6.50 1.46
N VAL A 69 -18.42 -5.90 0.58
CA VAL A 69 -18.93 -5.03 -0.49
C VAL A 69 -18.38 -5.49 -1.83
N VAL A 70 -19.28 -5.75 -2.78
CA VAL A 70 -18.91 -6.00 -4.17
C VAL A 70 -18.65 -4.67 -4.85
N ILE A 71 -17.47 -4.52 -5.44
CA ILE A 71 -17.01 -3.29 -6.06
C ILE A 71 -16.61 -3.53 -7.52
N GLY A 72 -16.67 -2.47 -8.32
CA GLY A 72 -16.07 -2.39 -9.64
C GLY A 72 -14.61 -1.98 -9.54
N ASP A 73 -14.28 -0.81 -10.10
CA ASP A 73 -12.97 -0.20 -9.96
C ASP A 73 -12.83 0.50 -8.61
N VAL A 74 -11.80 0.16 -7.82
CA VAL A 74 -11.53 0.78 -6.51
C VAL A 74 -11.18 2.26 -6.64
N LEU A 75 -10.69 2.69 -7.81
CA LEU A 75 -10.44 4.10 -8.11
C LEU A 75 -11.70 4.94 -7.91
N GLU A 76 -12.84 4.48 -8.42
CA GLU A 76 -14.10 5.22 -8.36
C GLU A 76 -14.60 5.43 -6.92
N LEU A 77 -14.29 4.48 -6.03
CA LEU A 77 -14.69 4.58 -4.62
C LEU A 77 -14.02 5.75 -3.90
N HIS A 78 -12.82 6.16 -4.32
CA HIS A 78 -12.10 7.26 -3.66
C HIS A 78 -12.86 8.59 -3.81
N ALA A 79 -13.58 8.78 -4.91
CA ALA A 79 -14.31 10.01 -5.19
C ALA A 79 -15.74 10.03 -4.66
N LEU A 80 -16.23 8.92 -4.09
CA LEU A 80 -17.57 8.86 -3.54
C LEU A 80 -17.69 9.74 -2.28
N PRO A 81 -18.72 10.61 -2.16
CA PRO A 81 -18.85 11.52 -1.03
C PRO A 81 -18.86 10.83 0.33
N GLU A 82 -19.42 9.63 0.41
CA GLU A 82 -19.45 8.83 1.63
C GLU A 82 -18.07 8.34 2.09
N ASN A 83 -17.05 8.41 1.23
CA ASN A 83 -15.68 7.97 1.52
C ASN A 83 -14.73 9.14 1.85
N GLU A 84 -15.25 10.35 2.06
CA GLU A 84 -14.45 11.47 2.58
C GLU A 84 -13.71 11.06 3.87
N GLY A 85 -12.40 11.27 3.90
CA GLY A 85 -11.53 10.89 5.01
C GLY A 85 -11.42 9.39 5.26
N ALA A 86 -11.86 8.52 4.34
CA ALA A 86 -11.69 7.08 4.48
C ALA A 86 -10.23 6.66 4.22
N LEU A 87 -9.80 5.56 4.84
CA LEU A 87 -8.52 4.91 4.58
C LEU A 87 -8.69 3.75 3.59
N PHE A 88 -7.97 3.78 2.47
CA PHE A 88 -7.96 2.70 1.49
C PHE A 88 -6.68 1.88 1.60
N GLN A 89 -6.81 0.59 1.85
CA GLN A 89 -5.69 -0.33 1.73
C GLN A 89 -5.44 -0.65 0.25
N ALA A 90 -4.24 -0.31 -0.23
CA ALA A 90 -3.79 -0.60 -1.57
C ALA A 90 -2.81 -1.77 -1.55
N ALA A 91 -3.02 -2.76 -2.43
CA ALA A 91 -2.01 -3.76 -2.74
C ALA A 91 -0.85 -3.07 -3.47
N SER A 92 0.31 -3.01 -2.84
CA SER A 92 1.49 -2.28 -3.33
C SER A 92 2.72 -3.19 -3.31
N GLN A 93 3.83 -2.68 -3.82
CA GLN A 93 5.15 -3.29 -3.68
C GLN A 93 5.83 -2.81 -2.39
N LEU A 94 6.94 -3.45 -2.00
CA LEU A 94 7.67 -3.06 -0.78
C LEU A 94 8.28 -1.64 -0.83
N ASN A 95 8.40 -1.07 -2.02
CA ASN A 95 8.86 0.31 -2.26
C ASN A 95 7.71 1.33 -2.36
N CYS A 96 6.46 0.91 -2.08
CA CYS A 96 5.26 1.74 -2.21
C CYS A 96 5.05 2.28 -3.64
N LEU A 97 5.38 1.49 -4.66
CA LEU A 97 5.11 1.73 -6.07
C LEU A 97 4.31 0.56 -6.68
N GLU A 98 3.79 0.76 -7.88
CA GLU A 98 2.81 -0.13 -8.52
C GLU A 98 3.18 -0.47 -9.98
N PHE A 99 4.46 -0.76 -10.23
CA PHE A 99 4.94 -1.24 -11.53
C PHE A 99 4.42 -2.65 -11.89
N ALA A 100 4.24 -2.96 -13.18
CA ALA A 100 3.63 -4.23 -13.60
C ALA A 100 4.54 -5.47 -13.37
N GLY A 101 5.86 -5.26 -13.27
CA GLY A 101 6.82 -6.33 -13.08
C GLY A 101 8.14 -5.90 -12.43
N PRO A 102 8.96 -6.89 -12.01
CA PRO A 102 10.20 -6.64 -11.26
C PRO A 102 11.35 -6.08 -12.10
N GLY A 103 11.17 -5.95 -13.41
CA GLY A 103 12.17 -5.35 -14.31
C GLY A 103 12.07 -3.82 -14.39
N GLU A 104 10.92 -3.28 -14.00
CA GLU A 104 10.64 -1.84 -14.01
C GLU A 104 11.23 -1.16 -12.77
N VAL A 105 11.60 0.10 -12.95
CA VAL A 105 12.26 0.94 -11.95
C VAL A 105 11.60 2.32 -11.85
N PRO A 106 11.82 3.07 -10.76
CA PRO A 106 11.27 4.42 -10.59
C PRO A 106 11.50 5.35 -11.80
N GLU A 107 12.63 5.20 -12.50
CA GLU A 107 13.00 5.97 -13.68
C GLU A 107 12.17 5.67 -14.93
N ASP A 108 11.45 4.55 -14.97
CA ASP A 108 10.56 4.21 -16.09
C ASP A 108 9.27 5.05 -16.08
N GLY A 109 9.01 5.78 -14.99
CA GLY A 109 7.90 6.73 -14.87
C GLY A 109 6.57 6.08 -14.50
N ILE A 110 5.63 6.91 -14.05
CA ILE A 110 4.35 6.44 -13.49
C ILE A 110 3.22 6.45 -14.52
N THR A 111 3.42 7.02 -15.72
CA THR A 111 2.40 7.08 -16.78
C THR A 111 1.85 5.70 -17.10
N GLN A 112 2.69 4.67 -17.11
CA GLN A 112 2.32 3.27 -17.42
C GLN A 112 1.38 2.61 -16.39
N TYR A 113 1.05 3.28 -15.28
CA TYR A 113 0.14 2.71 -14.29
C TYR A 113 -1.29 2.50 -14.83
N ASP A 114 -1.67 3.13 -15.95
CA ASP A 114 -2.97 2.88 -16.58
C ASP A 114 -3.05 1.57 -17.36
N ASP A 115 -1.91 1.01 -17.76
CA ASP A 115 -1.81 -0.26 -18.46
C ASP A 115 -2.13 -1.47 -17.56
N ASP A 116 -2.01 -1.30 -16.23
CA ASP A 116 -2.31 -2.33 -15.24
C ASP A 116 -3.70 -2.09 -14.59
N PRO A 117 -4.71 -2.95 -14.88
CA PRO A 117 -6.05 -2.81 -14.33
C PRO A 117 -6.19 -3.38 -12.90
N THR A 118 -5.10 -3.75 -12.22
CA THR A 118 -5.14 -4.28 -10.85
C THR A 118 -5.40 -3.17 -9.81
N GLN A 119 -5.66 -3.60 -8.57
CA GLN A 119 -6.12 -2.70 -7.50
C GLN A 119 -5.05 -1.71 -7.04
N GLY A 120 -3.78 -2.10 -7.07
CA GLY A 120 -2.67 -1.23 -6.68
C GLY A 120 -2.58 0.03 -7.55
N PRO A 121 -2.36 -0.12 -8.87
CA PRO A 121 -2.35 1.00 -9.81
C PRO A 121 -3.65 1.79 -9.79
N ALA A 122 -4.81 1.14 -9.63
CA ALA A 122 -6.09 1.85 -9.50
C ALA A 122 -6.12 2.78 -8.27
N CYS A 123 -5.66 2.33 -7.09
CA CYS A 123 -5.52 3.19 -5.91
C CYS A 123 -4.48 4.30 -6.15
N ALA A 124 -3.32 3.97 -6.74
CA ALA A 124 -2.28 4.95 -7.03
C ALA A 124 -2.76 6.06 -7.99
N LEU A 125 -3.54 5.71 -9.01
CA LEU A 125 -4.14 6.64 -9.95
C LEU A 125 -5.27 7.47 -9.32
N ALA A 126 -6.02 6.91 -8.37
CA ALA A 126 -7.06 7.65 -7.65
C ALA A 126 -6.50 8.89 -6.94
N ALA A 127 -5.23 8.85 -6.51
CA ALA A 127 -4.48 9.96 -5.96
C ALA A 127 -3.16 10.19 -6.73
N ALA A 128 -3.25 10.38 -8.05
CA ALA A 128 -2.08 10.37 -8.93
C ALA A 128 -1.00 11.40 -8.57
N ALA A 129 -1.37 12.58 -8.05
CA ALA A 129 -0.38 13.56 -7.58
C ALA A 129 0.42 13.05 -6.36
N ALA A 130 -0.21 12.30 -5.46
CA ALA A 130 0.47 11.64 -4.34
C ALA A 130 1.38 10.50 -4.84
N THR A 131 1.07 9.87 -5.97
CA THR A 131 1.97 8.91 -6.65
C THR A 131 3.22 9.59 -7.21
N VAL A 132 3.12 10.82 -7.75
CA VAL A 132 4.30 11.62 -8.11
C VAL A 132 5.21 11.81 -6.90
N VAL A 133 4.67 12.11 -5.73
CA VAL A 133 5.46 12.28 -4.50
C VAL A 133 6.20 10.99 -4.14
N ARG A 134 5.51 9.84 -4.14
CA ARG A 134 6.11 8.54 -3.80
C ARG A 134 7.22 8.12 -4.77
N ASN A 135 7.13 8.47 -6.06
CA ASN A 135 8.17 8.13 -7.03
C ASN A 135 9.33 9.14 -7.04
N TYR A 136 9.01 10.43 -7.09
CA TYR A 136 9.96 11.49 -7.39
C TYR A 136 10.41 12.32 -6.19
N PHE A 137 9.71 12.30 -5.05
CA PHE A 137 10.01 13.25 -3.96
C PHE A 137 10.24 12.62 -2.59
N VAL A 138 9.79 11.38 -2.36
CA VAL A 138 10.02 10.72 -1.09
C VAL A 138 11.52 10.62 -0.80
N GLU A 139 11.91 10.92 0.42
CA GLU A 139 13.30 10.79 0.82
C GLU A 139 13.65 9.32 1.05
N VAL A 140 14.71 8.85 0.41
CA VAL A 140 15.30 7.53 0.64
C VAL A 140 16.77 7.75 0.92
N ASP A 141 17.25 7.25 2.06
CA ASP A 141 18.64 7.39 2.52
C ASP A 141 19.19 8.82 2.44
N GLY A 142 18.37 9.82 2.77
CA GLY A 142 18.75 11.25 2.78
C GLY A 142 18.73 11.93 1.42
N GLU A 143 18.31 11.23 0.36
CA GLU A 143 18.19 11.79 -0.98
C GLU A 143 16.76 11.77 -1.50
N ARG A 144 16.41 12.77 -2.30
CA ARG A 144 15.08 12.95 -2.86
C ARG A 144 14.80 11.95 -3.99
N GLY A 145 13.66 11.29 -3.90
CA GLY A 145 13.10 10.41 -4.93
C GLY A 145 13.68 8.99 -4.90
N GLN A 146 12.86 8.03 -5.32
CA GLN A 146 13.27 6.64 -5.49
C GLN A 146 13.98 6.47 -6.83
N ARG A 147 15.02 5.64 -6.86
CA ARG A 147 15.82 5.30 -8.04
C ARG A 147 16.10 3.81 -8.09
N ARG A 148 16.54 3.30 -9.24
CA ARG A 148 16.88 1.87 -9.44
C ARG A 148 17.77 1.30 -8.32
N ASP A 149 18.75 2.08 -7.89
CA ASP A 149 19.76 1.70 -6.89
C ASP A 149 19.40 2.09 -5.45
N ARG A 150 18.29 2.81 -5.25
CA ARG A 150 17.86 3.33 -3.95
C ARG A 150 16.35 3.46 -3.86
N GLN A 151 15.70 2.55 -3.16
CA GLN A 151 14.25 2.48 -3.03
C GLN A 151 13.85 2.24 -1.59
N LEU A 152 12.63 2.65 -1.25
CA LEU A 152 12.01 2.21 -0.01
C LEU A 152 11.96 0.68 0.04
N ASN A 153 12.14 0.12 1.22
CA ASN A 153 11.95 -1.31 1.46
C ASN A 153 11.27 -1.50 2.81
N ASN A 154 9.95 -1.63 2.77
CA ASN A 154 9.12 -1.83 3.95
C ASN A 154 9.36 -3.17 4.68
N LEU A 155 10.18 -4.07 4.12
CA LEU A 155 10.62 -5.32 4.76
C LEU A 155 11.98 -5.18 5.45
N ALA A 156 12.73 -4.09 5.22
CA ALA A 156 14.14 -3.98 5.60
C ALA A 156 14.38 -4.18 7.10
N ALA A 157 13.57 -3.56 7.96
CA ALA A 157 13.71 -3.71 9.42
C ALA A 157 13.41 -5.14 9.88
N LEU A 158 12.44 -5.81 9.26
CA LEU A 158 12.15 -7.22 9.52
C LEU A 158 13.31 -8.11 9.07
N GLN A 159 13.88 -7.87 7.89
CA GLN A 159 15.07 -8.59 7.42
C GLN A 159 16.26 -8.41 8.36
N ALA A 160 16.46 -7.19 8.87
CA ALA A 160 17.51 -6.90 9.84
C ALA A 160 17.28 -7.66 11.17
N ALA A 161 16.04 -7.75 11.64
CA ALA A 161 15.69 -8.50 12.85
C ALA A 161 15.96 -10.02 12.72
N LEU A 162 15.85 -10.56 11.50
CA LEU A 162 16.22 -11.95 11.17
C LEU A 162 17.75 -12.15 11.01
N GLY A 163 18.56 -11.10 11.16
CA GLY A 163 20.01 -11.18 11.03
C GLY A 163 20.45 -11.74 9.65
N PRO A 164 21.40 -12.70 9.60
CA PRO A 164 21.84 -13.29 8.35
C PRO A 164 20.72 -13.93 7.51
N ALA A 165 19.69 -14.50 8.15
CA ALA A 165 18.59 -15.16 7.47
C ALA A 165 17.70 -14.18 6.68
N GLY A 166 17.66 -12.90 7.05
CA GLY A 166 16.95 -11.88 6.30
C GLY A 166 17.43 -11.74 4.84
N ARG A 167 18.69 -12.09 4.56
CA ARG A 167 19.28 -12.08 3.20
C ARG A 167 18.86 -13.28 2.34
N LEU A 168 18.19 -14.27 2.93
CA LEU A 168 17.64 -15.42 2.20
C LEU A 168 16.45 -15.02 1.34
N VAL A 169 15.85 -13.85 1.63
CA VAL A 169 14.85 -13.18 0.78
C VAL A 169 15.49 -11.93 0.20
N GLU A 170 15.66 -11.89 -1.12
CA GLU A 170 16.09 -10.71 -1.85
C GLU A 170 14.87 -9.82 -2.11
N VAL A 171 15.04 -8.50 -1.98
CA VAL A 171 14.04 -7.52 -2.44
C VAL A 171 14.65 -6.76 -3.61
N ARG A 172 13.99 -6.80 -4.77
CA ARG A 172 14.41 -6.10 -5.99
C ARG A 172 13.22 -5.39 -6.61
N ASN A 173 13.32 -4.07 -6.76
CA ASN A 173 12.24 -3.22 -7.27
C ASN A 173 10.91 -3.40 -6.51
N GLY A 174 10.99 -3.65 -5.20
CA GLY A 174 9.83 -3.90 -4.35
C GLY A 174 9.24 -5.31 -4.40
N TYR A 175 9.81 -6.22 -5.22
CA TYR A 175 9.43 -7.64 -5.33
C TYR A 175 10.38 -8.54 -4.54
N THR A 176 9.85 -9.65 -4.00
CA THR A 176 10.64 -10.59 -3.19
C THR A 176 11.05 -11.82 -3.98
N PHE A 177 12.32 -12.25 -3.83
CA PHE A 177 12.88 -13.43 -4.48
C PHE A 177 13.59 -14.34 -3.47
N SER A 178 13.39 -15.65 -3.62
CA SER A 178 14.11 -16.69 -2.89
C SER A 178 14.07 -18.01 -3.67
N ASP A 179 14.64 -19.07 -3.10
CA ASP A 179 14.59 -20.43 -3.63
C ASP A 179 14.25 -21.44 -2.52
N ALA A 180 13.90 -22.67 -2.89
CA ALA A 180 13.46 -23.67 -1.91
C ALA A 180 14.49 -23.97 -0.80
N PRO A 181 15.81 -24.16 -1.09
CA PRO A 181 16.82 -24.26 -0.03
C PRO A 181 16.83 -23.07 0.93
N ARG A 182 16.89 -21.83 0.41
CA ARG A 182 16.91 -20.61 1.21
C ARG A 182 15.65 -20.46 2.07
N LEU A 183 14.48 -20.77 1.52
CA LEU A 183 13.22 -20.70 2.28
C LEU A 183 13.14 -21.74 3.39
N ARG A 184 13.72 -22.95 3.21
CA ARG A 184 13.77 -23.93 4.31
C ARG A 184 14.66 -23.46 5.45
N GLU A 185 15.80 -22.87 5.14
CA GLU A 185 16.70 -22.28 6.13
C GLU A 185 16.04 -21.09 6.84
N LEU A 186 15.39 -20.20 6.09
CA LEU A 186 14.61 -19.10 6.63
C LEU A 186 13.51 -19.58 7.58
N ASN A 187 12.77 -20.63 7.21
CA ASN A 187 11.69 -21.18 8.02
C ASN A 187 12.21 -21.80 9.33
N ALA A 188 13.41 -22.40 9.32
CA ALA A 188 14.05 -22.88 10.54
C ALA A 188 14.41 -21.71 11.46
N GLU A 189 14.96 -20.62 10.90
CA GLU A 189 15.26 -19.41 11.69
C GLU A 189 13.98 -18.78 12.25
N LEU A 190 12.95 -18.58 11.44
CA LEU A 190 11.68 -17.98 11.86
C LEU A 190 11.06 -18.68 13.08
N ALA A 191 11.25 -20.00 13.22
CA ALA A 191 10.75 -20.77 14.35
C ALA A 191 11.43 -20.44 15.70
N HIS A 192 12.57 -19.73 15.67
CA HIS A 192 13.30 -19.31 16.87
C HIS A 192 12.97 -17.89 17.33
N HIS A 193 12.20 -17.13 16.56
CA HIS A 193 11.84 -15.74 16.88
C HIS A 193 10.44 -15.62 17.47
N ASP A 194 10.24 -14.60 18.30
CA ASP A 194 8.89 -14.19 18.69
C ASP A 194 8.17 -13.58 17.48
N ARG A 195 7.09 -14.23 17.08
CA ARG A 195 6.37 -13.88 15.86
C ARG A 195 5.74 -12.49 15.95
N GLU A 196 5.20 -12.10 17.11
CA GLU A 196 4.55 -10.80 17.30
C GLU A 196 5.56 -9.66 17.31
N ALA A 197 6.74 -9.88 17.86
CA ALA A 197 7.87 -8.95 17.81
C ALA A 197 8.37 -8.78 16.36
N LEU A 198 8.54 -9.87 15.61
CA LEU A 198 8.93 -9.80 14.19
C LEU A 198 7.93 -9.03 13.34
N MET A 199 6.62 -9.29 13.52
CA MET A 199 5.57 -8.52 12.86
C MET A 199 5.69 -7.02 13.14
N GLY A 200 6.08 -6.65 14.36
CA GLY A 200 6.28 -5.27 14.77
C GLY A 200 7.30 -4.50 13.92
N HIS A 201 8.23 -5.19 13.25
CA HIS A 201 9.23 -4.58 12.38
C HIS A 201 8.76 -4.34 10.94
N LEU A 202 7.61 -4.89 10.51
CA LEU A 202 7.09 -4.62 9.17
C LEU A 202 6.57 -3.18 9.11
N ALA A 203 6.98 -2.43 8.09
CA ALA A 203 6.41 -1.12 7.77
C ALA A 203 5.33 -1.21 6.67
N ILE A 204 4.47 -0.21 6.61
CA ILE A 204 3.56 0.03 5.48
C ILE A 204 3.78 1.45 4.96
N GLY A 205 3.52 1.71 3.68
CA GLY A 205 3.45 3.10 3.20
C GLY A 205 2.12 3.72 3.62
N LEU A 206 2.13 4.80 4.40
CA LEU A 206 0.93 5.51 4.80
C LEU A 206 0.95 6.91 4.20
N HIS A 207 0.01 7.18 3.29
CA HIS A 207 -0.18 8.48 2.65
C HIS A 207 -1.50 9.10 3.14
N CYS A 208 -1.43 10.01 4.10
CA CYS A 208 -2.61 10.62 4.71
C CYS A 208 -3.06 11.87 3.97
N ASP A 209 -4.37 12.08 3.91
CA ASP A 209 -5.01 13.33 3.46
C ASP A 209 -4.64 13.75 2.02
N VAL A 210 -4.63 12.77 1.11
CA VAL A 210 -4.33 12.96 -0.31
C VAL A 210 -5.57 13.42 -1.07
N GLY A 211 -5.37 14.33 -2.03
CA GLY A 211 -6.43 14.79 -2.93
C GLY A 211 -6.78 13.74 -3.99
N VAL A 212 -8.06 13.42 -4.10
CA VAL A 212 -8.57 12.52 -5.12
C VAL A 212 -8.50 13.21 -6.48
N THR A 213 -7.80 12.57 -7.41
CA THR A 213 -7.51 13.10 -8.74
C THR A 213 -8.59 12.75 -9.75
N PHE A 214 -9.15 11.54 -9.67
CA PHE A 214 -10.09 11.02 -10.66
C PHE A 214 -11.33 10.41 -9.98
N ALA A 215 -12.52 10.76 -10.49
CA ALA A 215 -13.80 10.15 -10.07
C ALA A 215 -14.15 8.88 -10.85
N ARG A 216 -13.63 8.79 -12.07
CA ARG A 216 -13.56 7.59 -12.92
C ARG A 216 -12.30 7.74 -13.75
N ARG A 217 -11.78 6.66 -14.34
CA ARG A 217 -10.50 6.70 -15.09
C ARG A 217 -10.43 7.92 -16.01
N PHE A 218 -9.50 8.81 -15.66
CA PHE A 218 -9.12 10.04 -16.38
C PHE A 218 -10.20 11.13 -16.46
N VAL A 219 -11.16 11.10 -15.53
CA VAL A 219 -12.16 12.16 -15.38
C VAL A 219 -12.10 12.68 -13.95
N GLU A 220 -11.81 13.97 -13.84
CA GLU A 220 -11.65 14.64 -12.55
C GLU A 220 -12.99 14.73 -11.79
N PRO A 221 -12.96 14.70 -10.44
CA PRO A 221 -14.16 14.88 -9.64
C PRO A 221 -14.73 16.31 -9.78
N VAL A 222 -16.05 16.44 -9.61
CA VAL A 222 -16.73 17.75 -9.64
C VAL A 222 -16.38 18.59 -8.40
N GLU A 223 -16.23 17.92 -7.26
CA GLU A 223 -15.86 18.52 -5.98
C GLU A 223 -14.56 17.91 -5.47
N PRO A 224 -13.66 18.69 -4.86
CA PRO A 224 -12.47 18.14 -4.21
C PRO A 224 -12.84 17.13 -3.12
N ARG A 225 -12.09 16.04 -3.05
CA ARG A 225 -12.23 14.98 -2.04
C ARG A 225 -10.87 14.63 -1.47
N ARG A 226 -10.84 14.24 -0.20
CA ARG A 226 -9.62 13.76 0.45
C ARG A 226 -9.82 12.41 1.09
N VAL A 227 -8.79 11.59 0.99
CA VAL A 227 -8.74 10.23 1.54
C VAL A 227 -7.34 9.94 2.04
N SER A 228 -7.16 8.86 2.77
CA SER A 228 -5.86 8.33 3.15
C SER A 228 -5.64 6.98 2.45
N GLN A 229 -4.39 6.60 2.20
CA GLN A 229 -4.04 5.34 1.56
C GLN A 229 -2.94 4.60 2.32
N ALA A 230 -3.17 3.31 2.59
CA ALA A 230 -2.20 2.40 3.18
C ALA A 230 -1.67 1.45 2.09
N TYR A 231 -0.49 1.74 1.58
CA TYR A 231 0.25 0.94 0.61
C TYR A 231 0.93 -0.23 1.31
N CYS A 232 0.30 -1.39 1.21
CA CYS A 232 0.68 -2.60 1.89
C CYS A 232 1.17 -3.63 0.88
N SER A 233 2.37 -4.18 1.11
CA SER A 233 2.91 -5.23 0.27
C SER A 233 2.67 -6.61 0.85
N ALA A 234 2.25 -7.54 0.00
CA ALA A 234 2.40 -8.97 0.27
C ALA A 234 3.73 -9.45 -0.34
N LEU A 235 4.20 -10.65 0.04
CA LEU A 235 5.37 -11.22 -0.63
C LEU A 235 5.01 -11.68 -2.04
N SER A 236 5.92 -11.49 -3.00
CA SER A 236 5.79 -11.88 -4.41
C SER A 236 6.03 -13.38 -4.62
N CYS A 237 5.28 -14.23 -3.91
CA CYS A 237 5.43 -15.70 -3.88
C CYS A 237 5.37 -16.35 -5.27
N GLY A 238 4.62 -15.77 -6.22
CA GLY A 238 4.45 -16.26 -7.58
C GLY A 238 5.64 -16.05 -8.53
N TYR A 239 6.64 -15.27 -8.13
CA TYR A 239 7.76 -14.88 -9.01
C TYR A 239 8.99 -15.80 -8.87
N THR A 240 8.93 -16.82 -8.01
CA THR A 240 10.03 -17.76 -7.77
C THR A 240 9.58 -19.22 -7.76
N GLY A 241 10.48 -20.11 -8.20
CA GLY A 241 10.26 -21.55 -8.14
C GLY A 241 10.52 -22.11 -6.75
N GLY A 242 9.90 -23.24 -6.39
CA GLY A 242 10.19 -23.93 -5.12
C GLY A 242 8.98 -24.33 -4.27
N GLY A 243 7.79 -23.89 -4.64
CA GLY A 243 6.52 -24.25 -3.99
C GLY A 243 6.04 -23.19 -3.00
N LYS A 244 4.81 -22.70 -3.19
CA LYS A 244 4.21 -21.62 -2.40
C LYS A 244 4.25 -21.89 -0.89
N GLU A 245 4.13 -23.15 -0.47
CA GLU A 245 4.06 -23.53 0.94
C GLU A 245 5.32 -23.16 1.73
N LEU A 246 6.48 -23.09 1.07
CA LEU A 246 7.71 -22.66 1.73
C LEU A 246 7.70 -21.17 2.07
N TRP A 247 6.91 -20.36 1.37
CA TRP A 247 6.71 -18.94 1.71
C TRP A 247 5.74 -18.74 2.88
N ALA A 248 4.88 -19.71 3.19
CA ALA A 248 3.74 -19.53 4.10
C ALA A 248 4.12 -18.90 5.46
N PRO A 249 5.22 -19.29 6.14
CA PRO A 249 5.57 -18.71 7.44
C PRO A 249 5.83 -17.20 7.37
N LEU A 250 6.64 -16.74 6.40
CA LEU A 250 6.91 -15.31 6.25
C LEU A 250 5.73 -14.57 5.58
N ALA A 251 5.05 -15.18 4.60
CA ALA A 251 3.95 -14.56 3.88
C ALA A 251 2.76 -14.26 4.80
N THR A 252 2.37 -15.21 5.65
CA THR A 252 1.30 -14.99 6.64
C THR A 252 1.70 -13.94 7.68
N LEU A 253 2.97 -13.87 8.07
CA LEU A 253 3.49 -12.87 8.99
C LEU A 253 3.36 -11.47 8.40
N VAL A 254 3.80 -11.29 7.15
CA VAL A 254 3.71 -10.02 6.45
C VAL A 254 2.27 -9.60 6.21
N LEU A 255 1.39 -10.52 5.79
CA LEU A 255 -0.03 -10.23 5.59
C LEU A 255 -0.70 -9.79 6.90
N GLU A 256 -0.53 -10.55 7.99
CA GLU A 256 -1.12 -10.21 9.28
C GLU A 256 -0.65 -8.85 9.79
N ALA A 257 0.65 -8.56 9.63
CA ALA A 257 1.20 -7.28 10.06
C ALA A 257 0.67 -6.11 9.21
N ALA A 258 0.52 -6.30 7.90
CA ALA A 258 0.01 -5.28 7.00
C ALA A 258 -1.48 -4.94 7.26
N TYR A 259 -2.33 -5.95 7.43
CA TYR A 259 -3.74 -5.75 7.77
C TYR A 259 -3.90 -5.10 9.15
N GLU A 260 -3.13 -5.55 10.13
CA GLU A 260 -3.16 -4.97 11.47
C GLU A 260 -2.70 -3.50 11.45
N ALA A 261 -1.58 -3.21 10.78
CA ALA A 261 -1.06 -1.85 10.63
C ALA A 261 -2.07 -0.91 9.98
N THR A 262 -2.80 -1.41 8.96
CA THR A 262 -3.87 -0.64 8.29
C THR A 262 -4.97 -0.22 9.27
N LEU A 263 -5.45 -1.15 10.12
CA LEU A 263 -6.52 -0.83 11.08
C LEU A 263 -6.04 0.10 12.19
N TRP A 264 -4.80 -0.05 12.66
CA TRP A 264 -4.23 0.88 13.64
C TRP A 264 -3.97 2.28 13.05
N ALA A 265 -3.54 2.36 11.80
CA ALA A 265 -3.45 3.63 11.09
C ALA A 265 -4.83 4.33 11.00
N ALA A 266 -5.90 3.58 10.71
CA ALA A 266 -7.25 4.13 10.68
C ALA A 266 -7.72 4.61 12.07
N VAL A 267 -7.41 3.87 13.13
CA VAL A 267 -7.70 4.31 14.52
C VAL A 267 -6.99 5.62 14.81
N LEU A 268 -5.72 5.74 14.44
CA LEU A 268 -4.91 6.94 14.69
C LEU A 268 -5.40 8.15 13.90
N ASP A 269 -5.67 7.96 12.61
CA ASP A 269 -6.12 9.05 11.75
C ASP A 269 -7.49 9.58 12.23
N ALA A 270 -8.38 8.67 12.61
CA ALA A 270 -9.70 9.01 13.10
C ALA A 270 -9.71 9.53 14.56
N ALA A 271 -8.73 9.16 15.39
CA ALA A 271 -8.55 9.73 16.73
C ALA A 271 -7.99 11.16 16.70
N ARG A 272 -7.35 11.55 15.60
CA ARG A 272 -6.73 12.86 15.38
C ARG A 272 -7.61 13.78 14.52
N ASP A 273 -8.88 13.42 14.36
CA ASP A 273 -9.88 14.15 13.54
C ASP A 273 -9.46 14.37 12.07
N ARG A 274 -8.65 13.45 11.53
CA ARG A 274 -8.19 13.48 10.13
C ARG A 274 -8.85 12.43 9.24
N GLY A 275 -9.31 11.33 9.84
CA GLY A 275 -10.00 10.26 9.15
C GLY A 275 -11.42 10.05 9.67
N SER A 276 -12.27 9.47 8.83
CA SER A 276 -13.66 9.12 9.19
C SER A 276 -13.77 7.86 10.05
N GLY A 277 -12.69 7.07 10.15
CA GLY A 277 -12.71 5.73 10.73
C GLY A 277 -13.30 4.66 9.79
N LYS A 278 -13.64 5.04 8.54
CA LYS A 278 -13.98 4.09 7.48
C LYS A 278 -12.71 3.56 6.84
N VAL A 279 -12.65 2.23 6.66
CA VAL A 279 -11.52 1.53 6.06
C VAL A 279 -12.00 0.64 4.94
N TRP A 280 -11.29 0.64 3.83
CA TRP A 280 -11.46 -0.32 2.73
C TRP A 280 -10.29 -1.30 2.72
N LEU A 281 -10.57 -2.57 2.99
CA LEU A 281 -9.59 -3.65 2.91
C LEU A 281 -9.69 -4.35 1.56
N THR A 282 -8.53 -4.64 0.97
CA THR A 282 -8.40 -5.33 -0.32
C THR A 282 -7.64 -6.64 -0.13
N ALA A 283 -7.77 -7.60 -1.06
CA ALA A 283 -7.07 -8.88 -0.97
C ALA A 283 -5.60 -8.72 -1.42
N LEU A 284 -4.70 -8.50 -0.46
CA LEU A 284 -3.29 -8.22 -0.71
C LEU A 284 -2.60 -9.43 -1.37
N GLY A 285 -2.07 -9.24 -2.58
CA GLY A 285 -1.20 -10.22 -3.24
C GLY A 285 -1.88 -11.53 -3.69
N GLY A 286 -3.21 -11.63 -3.67
CA GLY A 286 -3.96 -12.81 -4.13
C GLY A 286 -4.01 -12.98 -5.66
N GLY A 287 -3.49 -12.01 -6.42
CA GLY A 287 -3.36 -12.04 -7.88
C GLY A 287 -1.93 -12.38 -8.32
N ALA A 288 -1.25 -11.43 -8.95
CA ALA A 288 0.10 -11.61 -9.52
C ALA A 288 1.15 -12.10 -8.51
N PHE A 289 1.06 -11.66 -7.24
CA PHE A 289 2.00 -12.08 -6.19
C PHE A 289 1.77 -13.52 -5.71
N GLY A 290 0.65 -14.16 -6.05
CA GLY A 290 0.44 -15.59 -5.83
C GLY A 290 0.28 -16.02 -4.37
N ASN A 291 -0.20 -15.13 -3.48
CA ASN A 291 -0.51 -15.49 -2.10
C ASN A 291 -1.81 -16.32 -2.03
N ASP A 292 -1.86 -17.24 -1.07
CA ASP A 292 -3.06 -18.05 -0.85
C ASP A 292 -4.20 -17.21 -0.27
N LEU A 293 -5.40 -17.31 -0.85
CA LEU A 293 -6.58 -16.56 -0.37
C LEU A 293 -6.94 -16.90 1.07
N GLY A 294 -6.66 -18.12 1.54
CA GLY A 294 -6.86 -18.51 2.93
C GLY A 294 -5.92 -17.79 3.88
N TRP A 295 -4.67 -17.53 3.48
CA TRP A 295 -3.73 -16.72 4.27
C TRP A 295 -4.20 -15.28 4.38
N ILE A 296 -4.68 -14.73 3.27
CA ILE A 296 -5.22 -13.36 3.19
C ILE A 296 -6.45 -13.23 4.09
N ALA A 297 -7.43 -14.14 3.95
CA ALA A 297 -8.65 -14.12 4.76
C ALA A 297 -8.35 -14.31 6.26
N GLY A 298 -7.42 -15.22 6.60
CA GLY A 298 -6.97 -15.42 7.98
C GLY A 298 -6.33 -14.16 8.58
N ALA A 299 -5.47 -13.49 7.82
CA ALA A 299 -4.81 -12.26 8.23
C ALA A 299 -5.79 -11.09 8.43
N MET A 300 -6.77 -10.93 7.52
CA MET A 300 -7.85 -9.97 7.70
C MET A 300 -8.67 -10.24 8.97
N SER A 301 -9.09 -11.49 9.18
CA SER A 301 -9.91 -11.89 10.34
C SER A 301 -9.18 -11.65 11.65
N ARG A 302 -7.87 -11.95 11.69
CA ARG A 302 -7.02 -11.64 12.84
C ARG A 302 -6.99 -10.14 13.13
N ALA A 303 -6.76 -9.30 12.12
CA ALA A 303 -6.73 -7.85 12.28
C ALA A 303 -8.09 -7.29 12.75
N VAL A 304 -9.20 -7.74 12.14
CA VAL A 304 -10.56 -7.36 12.54
C VAL A 304 -10.83 -7.75 13.98
N THR A 305 -10.44 -8.96 14.39
CA THR A 305 -10.59 -9.43 15.78
C THR A 305 -9.82 -8.57 16.76
N LEU A 306 -8.59 -8.18 16.45
CA LEU A 306 -7.78 -7.30 17.30
C LEU A 306 -8.40 -5.90 17.44
N ALA A 307 -9.00 -5.39 16.37
CA ALA A 307 -9.62 -4.08 16.33
C ALA A 307 -11.12 -4.08 16.71
N ARG A 308 -11.69 -5.22 17.14
CA ARG A 308 -13.15 -5.38 17.35
C ARG A 308 -13.77 -4.37 18.32
N ASP A 309 -12.99 -3.94 19.31
CA ASP A 309 -13.39 -3.01 20.38
C ASP A 309 -13.05 -1.55 20.03
N ARG A 310 -12.85 -1.25 18.73
CA ARG A 310 -12.58 0.09 18.20
C ARG A 310 -13.73 0.57 17.33
N ASP A 311 -14.06 1.85 17.40
CA ASP A 311 -15.07 2.46 16.51
C ASP A 311 -14.53 2.68 15.09
N LEU A 312 -14.55 1.60 14.31
CA LEU A 312 -14.20 1.56 12.89
C LEU A 312 -15.37 1.03 12.06
N GLU A 313 -15.47 1.49 10.82
CA GLU A 313 -16.27 0.86 9.76
C GLU A 313 -15.35 0.21 8.75
N VAL A 314 -15.25 -1.12 8.76
CA VAL A 314 -14.37 -1.89 7.88
C VAL A 314 -15.20 -2.50 6.75
N ASN A 315 -14.87 -2.12 5.52
CA ASN A 315 -15.45 -2.64 4.29
C ASN A 315 -14.42 -3.55 3.61
N VAL A 316 -14.72 -4.84 3.52
CA VAL A 316 -13.94 -5.82 2.75
C VAL A 316 -14.39 -5.73 1.30
N ALA A 317 -13.50 -5.26 0.43
CA ALA A 317 -13.76 -5.10 -0.98
C ALA A 317 -13.63 -6.43 -1.74
N HIS A 318 -14.67 -6.75 -2.52
CA HIS A 318 -14.69 -7.90 -3.41
C HIS A 318 -14.82 -7.45 -4.87
N TYR A 319 -13.89 -7.84 -5.71
CA TYR A 319 -13.92 -7.44 -7.12
C TYR A 319 -15.00 -8.20 -7.90
N ARG A 320 -16.00 -7.48 -8.42
CA ARG A 320 -17.12 -7.95 -9.27
C ARG A 320 -18.08 -8.98 -8.67
N ARG A 321 -17.64 -9.80 -7.72
CA ARG A 321 -18.47 -10.81 -7.03
C ARG A 321 -17.89 -11.09 -5.65
N LEU A 322 -18.74 -11.55 -4.73
CA LEU A 322 -18.27 -12.09 -3.45
C LEU A 322 -17.37 -13.29 -3.71
N ASP A 323 -16.16 -13.22 -3.16
CA ASP A 323 -15.24 -14.35 -3.14
C ASP A 323 -15.56 -15.18 -1.88
N PRO A 324 -15.77 -16.51 -1.98
CA PRO A 324 -16.19 -17.31 -0.84
C PRO A 324 -15.12 -17.43 0.26
N ILE A 325 -13.83 -17.36 -0.09
CA ILE A 325 -12.74 -17.47 0.88
C ILE A 325 -12.58 -16.14 1.60
N ILE A 326 -12.50 -15.02 0.86
CA ILE A 326 -12.46 -13.68 1.48
C ILE A 326 -13.78 -13.36 2.19
N GLY A 327 -14.90 -13.92 1.72
CA GLY A 327 -16.21 -13.78 2.34
C GLY A 327 -16.35 -14.48 3.69
N SER A 328 -15.34 -15.26 4.10
CA SER A 328 -15.28 -15.89 5.42
C SER A 328 -14.71 -14.98 6.51
N VAL A 329 -14.20 -13.80 6.15
CA VAL A 329 -13.63 -12.84 7.13
C VAL A 329 -14.69 -12.42 8.13
N ALA A 330 -14.37 -12.51 9.42
CA ALA A 330 -15.25 -12.19 10.53
C ALA A 330 -14.49 -11.57 11.71
#